data_AF-A0A5A7MTP7-F1
#
_entry.id   AF-A0A5A7MTP7-F1
#
_cell.length_a   1.000
_cell.length_b   1.000
_cell.length_c   1.000
_cell.angle_alpha   90.00
_cell.angle_beta   90.00
_cell.angle_gamma   90.00
#
_symmetry.space_group_name_H-M   'P 1'
#
loop_
_entity.id
_entity.type
_entity.pdbx_description
1 polymer ?
#
loop_
_entity_poly.entity_id
_entity_poly.type
_entity_poly.pdbx_seq_one_letter_code
_entity_poly.pdbx_strand_id
1 'polypeptide(L)'
;MLADSVLQAGLNYAKVVQPRIATILRTFPHATTMKILIEVIEMEGSSRFLQWEHREKVSRFESLIGFVAEAEIESTFELGEALQDECFRADIQRVRGVGRKTVDYMACLVGVDCIAVDRHIRGFAQFAGLEDGSYEYLRDVFGFAADLLSISRREFDASIWHYQSEKYSRQLSLEFAQ
;
A
#
# COMPACT_ATOMS: atom_id res chain seq x y z
N MET A 1 1.85 -8.79 3.37
CA MET A 1 1.07 -7.80 2.61
C MET A 1 0.10 -7.00 3.50
N LEU A 2 -0.85 -7.60 4.23
CA LEU A 2 -1.81 -6.83 5.05
C LEU A 2 -1.14 -5.89 6.07
N ALA A 3 -0.16 -6.40 6.83
CA ALA A 3 0.63 -5.58 7.75
C ALA A 3 1.33 -4.41 7.03
N ASP A 4 1.84 -4.64 5.83
CA ASP A 4 2.52 -3.63 5.01
C ASP A 4 1.56 -2.50 4.62
N SER A 5 0.39 -2.86 4.08
CA SER A 5 -0.65 -1.91 3.68
C SER A 5 -1.10 -0.98 4.83
N VAL A 6 -1.18 -1.51 6.05
CA VAL A 6 -1.58 -0.75 7.23
C VAL A 6 -0.43 0.13 7.74
N LEU A 7 0.80 -0.39 7.74
CA LEU A 7 1.96 0.33 8.25
C LEU A 7 2.39 1.46 7.31
N GLN A 8 2.31 1.27 5.98
CA GLN A 8 2.75 2.24 4.96
C GLN A 8 2.17 3.64 5.15
N ALA A 9 0.91 3.75 5.56
CA ALA A 9 0.24 5.04 5.69
C ALA A 9 0.89 5.94 6.74
N GLY A 10 1.46 7.07 6.30
CA GLY A 10 2.04 8.11 7.16
C GLY A 10 3.42 7.78 7.75
N LEU A 11 4.06 6.68 7.33
CA LEU A 11 5.39 6.28 7.83
C LEU A 11 6.45 6.34 6.73
N ASN A 12 7.70 6.55 7.13
CA ASN A 12 8.83 6.38 6.23
C ASN A 12 9.02 4.89 5.95
N TYR A 13 8.84 4.48 4.70
CA TYR A 13 8.86 3.07 4.33
C TYR A 13 10.20 2.40 4.65
N ALA A 14 11.32 2.96 4.17
CA ALA A 14 12.65 2.38 4.35
C ALA A 14 13.10 2.33 5.81
N LYS A 15 12.78 3.37 6.61
CA LYS A 15 13.24 3.47 8.00
C LYS A 15 12.34 2.77 9.01
N VAL A 16 11.04 2.63 8.71
CA VAL A 16 10.05 2.18 9.70
C VAL A 16 9.29 0.94 9.23
N VAL A 17 8.79 0.92 8.00
CA VAL A 17 7.91 -0.16 7.52
C VAL A 17 8.72 -1.38 7.13
N GLN A 18 9.70 -1.24 6.24
CA GLN A 18 10.51 -2.33 5.72
C GLN A 18 11.20 -3.16 6.83
N PRO A 19 11.85 -2.57 7.86
CA PRO A 19 12.46 -3.37 8.92
C PRO A 19 11.45 -4.21 9.71
N ARG A 20 10.22 -3.70 9.88
CA ARG A 20 9.15 -4.39 10.59
C ARG A 20 8.59 -5.55 9.76
N ILE A 21 8.33 -5.31 8.48
CA ILE A 21 7.89 -6.36 7.55
C ILE A 21 8.95 -7.47 7.45
N ALA A 22 10.23 -7.11 7.32
CA ALA A 22 11.32 -8.09 7.32
C ALA A 22 11.35 -8.92 8.62
N THR A 23 11.10 -8.28 9.77
CA THR A 23 11.03 -8.99 11.05
C THR A 23 9.82 -9.92 11.12
N ILE A 24 8.64 -9.48 10.68
CA ILE A 24 7.43 -10.32 10.61
C ILE A 24 7.69 -11.57 9.75
N LEU A 25 8.26 -11.39 8.56
CA LEU A 25 8.56 -12.50 7.65
C LEU A 25 9.59 -13.48 8.23
N ARG A 26 10.56 -12.99 9.00
CA ARG A 26 11.56 -13.82 9.69
C ARG A 26 10.98 -14.56 10.89
N THR A 27 10.10 -13.92 11.65
CA THR A 27 9.52 -14.48 12.88
C THR A 27 8.38 -15.45 12.58
N PHE A 28 7.57 -15.17 11.57
CA PHE A 28 6.38 -15.96 11.19
C PHE A 28 6.46 -16.43 9.73
N PRO A 29 7.51 -17.16 9.31
CA PRO A 29 7.67 -17.57 7.91
C PRO A 29 6.58 -18.55 7.44
N HIS A 30 5.87 -19.16 8.36
CA HIS A 30 4.78 -20.12 8.12
C HIS A 30 3.40 -19.46 7.99
N ALA A 31 3.26 -18.18 8.35
CA ALA A 31 1.98 -17.45 8.27
C ALA A 31 1.68 -17.00 6.83
N THR A 32 1.46 -17.99 5.95
CA THR A 32 1.29 -17.80 4.51
C THR A 32 -0.16 -17.78 4.04
N THR A 33 -1.10 -18.20 4.89
CA THR A 33 -2.55 -18.16 4.61
C THR A 33 -3.29 -17.31 5.65
N MET A 34 -4.52 -16.90 5.32
CA MET A 34 -5.37 -16.14 6.25
C MET A 34 -5.63 -16.91 7.54
N LYS A 35 -5.97 -18.20 7.44
CA LYS A 35 -6.17 -19.06 8.61
C LYS A 35 -4.97 -19.09 9.56
N ILE A 36 -3.76 -19.34 9.04
CA ILE A 36 -2.56 -19.40 9.88
C ILE A 36 -2.25 -18.01 10.45
N LEU A 37 -2.49 -16.95 9.69
CA LEU A 37 -2.34 -15.58 10.20
C LEU A 37 -3.27 -15.34 11.39
N ILE A 38 -4.54 -15.72 11.31
CA ILE A 38 -5.49 -15.58 12.42
C ILE A 38 -5.00 -16.35 13.65
N GLU A 39 -4.57 -17.60 13.51
CA GLU A 39 -4.01 -18.40 14.61
C GLU A 39 -2.81 -17.71 15.28
N VAL A 40 -1.91 -17.11 14.48
CA VAL A 40 -0.76 -16.33 14.99
C VAL A 40 -1.23 -15.09 15.75
N ILE A 41 -2.22 -14.37 15.23
CA ILE A 41 -2.74 -13.16 15.87
C ILE A 41 -3.46 -13.48 17.18
N GLU A 42 -4.22 -14.57 17.24
CA GLU A 42 -4.88 -15.01 18.48
C GLU A 42 -3.87 -15.40 19.57
N MET A 43 -2.75 -16.01 19.19
CA MET A 43 -1.71 -16.45 20.11
C MET A 43 -0.79 -15.32 20.58
N GLU A 44 -0.30 -14.49 19.64
CA GLU A 44 0.72 -13.47 19.92
C GLU A 44 0.13 -12.08 20.18
N GLY A 45 -1.06 -11.80 19.65
CA GLY A 45 -1.70 -10.50 19.64
C GLY A 45 -1.21 -9.60 18.49
N SER A 46 -2.15 -8.87 17.88
CA SER A 46 -1.92 -7.95 16.75
C SER A 46 -0.83 -6.91 16.98
N SER A 47 -0.75 -6.34 18.19
CA SER A 47 0.24 -5.32 18.53
C SER A 47 1.67 -5.88 18.51
N ARG A 48 1.86 -7.11 19.02
CA ARG A 48 3.17 -7.78 19.01
C ARG A 48 3.55 -8.23 17.62
N PHE A 49 2.59 -8.80 16.88
CA PHE A 49 2.79 -9.19 15.49
C PHE A 49 3.26 -8.00 14.63
N LEU A 50 2.57 -6.86 14.71
CA LEU A 50 2.94 -5.63 13.98
C LEU A 50 4.15 -4.90 14.58
N GLN A 51 4.56 -5.25 15.80
CA GLN A 51 5.51 -4.50 16.62
C GLN A 51 5.11 -3.02 16.77
N TRP A 52 3.81 -2.78 16.96
CA TRP A 52 3.24 -1.44 16.94
C TRP A 52 2.22 -1.26 18.05
N GLU A 53 2.36 -0.19 18.83
CA GLU A 53 1.51 0.05 20.01
C GLU A 53 0.31 0.96 19.72
N HIS A 54 0.39 1.83 18.70
CA HIS A 54 -0.69 2.78 18.43
C HIS A 54 -1.97 2.04 17.99
N ARG A 55 -3.03 2.18 18.80
CA ARG A 55 -4.28 1.44 18.65
C ARG A 55 -4.92 1.56 17.27
N GLU A 56 -4.81 2.70 16.60
CA GLU A 56 -5.48 2.91 15.32
C GLU A 56 -4.95 1.97 14.22
N LYS A 57 -3.63 1.74 14.16
CA LYS A 57 -3.06 0.83 13.16
C LYS A 57 -3.35 -0.62 13.52
N VAL A 58 -3.28 -0.97 14.80
CA VAL A 58 -3.61 -2.30 15.30
C VAL A 58 -5.07 -2.66 14.98
N SER A 59 -6.00 -1.77 15.33
CA SER A 59 -7.44 -1.96 15.07
C SER A 59 -7.76 -2.01 13.57
N ARG A 60 -7.08 -1.20 12.74
CA ARG A 60 -7.22 -1.26 11.28
C ARG A 60 -6.76 -2.61 10.73
N PHE A 61 -5.64 -3.12 11.22
CA PHE A 61 -5.13 -4.42 10.81
C PHE A 61 -6.08 -5.55 11.20
N GLU A 62 -6.61 -5.55 12.42
CA GLU A 62 -7.62 -6.51 12.86
C GLU A 62 -8.90 -6.44 12.01
N SER A 63 -9.39 -5.23 11.74
CA SER A 63 -10.57 -5.03 10.90
C SER A 63 -10.36 -5.53 9.47
N LEU A 64 -9.15 -5.37 8.93
CA LEU A 64 -8.79 -5.83 7.60
C LEU A 64 -8.66 -7.35 7.54
N ILE A 65 -8.07 -7.99 8.57
CA ILE A 65 -8.08 -9.45 8.70
C ILE A 65 -9.52 -9.97 8.73
N GLY A 66 -10.36 -9.39 9.58
CA GLY A 66 -11.77 -9.80 9.70
C GLY A 66 -12.51 -9.70 8.36
N PHE A 67 -12.38 -8.57 7.66
CA PHE A 67 -13.00 -8.38 6.35
C PHE A 67 -12.55 -9.42 5.32
N VAL A 68 -11.24 -9.68 5.21
CA VAL A 68 -10.71 -10.63 4.22
C VAL A 68 -11.08 -12.07 4.58
N ALA A 69 -11.12 -12.41 5.87
CA ALA A 69 -11.57 -13.71 6.34
C ALA A 69 -13.07 -13.94 6.12
N GLU A 70 -13.91 -12.92 6.34
CA GLU A 70 -15.36 -12.96 6.04
C GLU A 70 -15.64 -13.13 4.54
N ALA A 71 -14.74 -12.63 3.69
CA ALA A 71 -14.78 -12.85 2.24
C ALA A 71 -14.23 -14.23 1.81
N GLU A 72 -13.86 -15.09 2.76
CA GLU A 72 -13.32 -16.45 2.52
C GLU A 72 -12.04 -16.46 1.66
N ILE A 73 -11.22 -15.41 1.74
CA ILE A 73 -9.95 -15.29 1.01
C ILE A 73 -8.81 -15.81 1.88
N GLU A 74 -8.17 -16.88 1.43
CA GLU A 74 -7.09 -17.57 2.15
C GLU A 74 -5.69 -17.22 1.65
N SER A 75 -5.54 -16.81 0.39
CA SER A 75 -4.24 -16.57 -0.24
C SER A 75 -4.09 -15.18 -0.84
N THR A 76 -2.83 -14.75 -1.05
CA THR A 76 -2.56 -13.49 -1.76
C THR A 76 -3.00 -13.54 -3.22
N PHE A 77 -3.06 -14.75 -3.80
CA PHE A 77 -3.55 -14.95 -5.17
C PHE A 77 -5.05 -14.66 -5.25
N GLU A 78 -5.85 -15.29 -4.38
CA GLU A 78 -7.30 -15.05 -4.29
C GLU A 78 -7.62 -13.58 -3.99
N LEU A 79 -6.83 -12.94 -3.11
CA LEU A 79 -7.00 -11.50 -2.88
C LEU A 79 -6.71 -10.68 -4.14
N GLY A 80 -5.70 -11.08 -4.93
CA GLY A 80 -5.40 -10.45 -6.22
C GLY A 80 -6.56 -10.57 -7.21
N GLU A 81 -7.25 -11.72 -7.24
CA GLU A 81 -8.48 -11.89 -8.03
C GLU A 81 -9.62 -11.01 -7.50
N ALA A 82 -9.86 -11.01 -6.19
CA ALA A 82 -10.90 -10.19 -5.56
C ALA A 82 -10.68 -8.68 -5.78
N LEU A 83 -9.43 -8.22 -5.77
CA LEU A 83 -9.08 -6.82 -6.00
C LEU A 83 -9.25 -6.35 -7.45
N GLN A 84 -9.63 -7.23 -8.38
CA GLN A 84 -10.07 -6.87 -9.73
C GLN A 84 -11.58 -6.59 -9.80
N ASP A 85 -12.35 -7.02 -8.81
CA ASP A 85 -13.78 -6.76 -8.73
C ASP A 85 -14.08 -5.39 -8.07
N GLU A 86 -14.84 -4.54 -8.77
CA GLU A 86 -15.14 -3.19 -8.28
C GLU A 86 -16.06 -3.19 -7.04
N CYS A 87 -16.90 -4.21 -6.84
CA CYS A 87 -17.74 -4.31 -5.66
C CYS A 87 -16.88 -4.63 -4.43
N PHE A 88 -15.98 -5.62 -4.53
CA PHE A 88 -15.03 -5.94 -3.46
C PHE A 88 -14.14 -4.73 -3.11
N ARG A 89 -13.66 -4.00 -4.12
CA ARG A 89 -12.88 -2.76 -3.93
C ARG A 89 -13.69 -1.66 -3.24
N ALA A 90 -14.98 -1.54 -3.52
CA ALA A 90 -15.86 -0.60 -2.81
C ALA A 90 -16.13 -1.05 -1.37
N ASP A 91 -16.29 -2.35 -1.16
CA ASP A 91 -16.62 -2.93 0.14
C ASP A 91 -15.44 -2.86 1.12
N ILE A 92 -14.23 -3.18 0.66
CA ILE A 92 -13.02 -3.11 1.51
C ILE A 92 -12.70 -1.67 1.94
N GLN A 93 -13.13 -0.65 1.17
CA GLN A 93 -12.99 0.75 1.56
C GLN A 93 -13.90 1.16 2.73
N ARG A 94 -14.89 0.32 3.09
CA ARG A 94 -15.67 0.53 4.32
C ARG A 94 -14.88 0.18 5.58
N VAL A 95 -13.77 -0.56 5.46
CA VAL A 95 -12.84 -0.78 6.56
C VAL A 95 -12.18 0.55 6.95
N ARG A 96 -12.33 0.95 8.22
CA ARG A 96 -11.89 2.26 8.70
C ARG A 96 -10.40 2.51 8.44
N GLY A 97 -10.13 3.53 7.63
CA GLY A 97 -8.77 3.95 7.28
C GLY A 97 -8.14 3.15 6.14
N VAL A 98 -8.93 2.39 5.40
CA VAL A 98 -8.62 1.87 4.06
C VAL A 98 -9.29 2.79 3.05
N GLY A 99 -8.49 3.54 2.30
CA GLY A 99 -8.99 4.37 1.19
C GLY A 99 -8.51 3.84 -0.15
N ARG A 100 -8.95 4.49 -1.25
CA ARG A 100 -8.56 4.16 -2.63
C ARG A 100 -7.06 3.86 -2.81
N LYS A 101 -6.20 4.72 -2.26
CA LYS A 101 -4.74 4.52 -2.25
C LYS A 101 -4.32 3.18 -1.63
N THR A 102 -4.89 2.84 -0.48
CA THR A 102 -4.54 1.60 0.23
C THR A 102 -5.00 0.38 -0.56
N VAL A 103 -6.17 0.45 -1.21
CA VAL A 103 -6.65 -0.63 -2.09
C VAL A 103 -5.72 -0.85 -3.26
N ASP A 104 -5.34 0.21 -3.98
CA ASP A 104 -4.39 0.11 -5.09
C ASP A 104 -3.02 -0.37 -4.62
N TYR A 105 -2.56 0.08 -3.45
CA TYR A 105 -1.32 -0.38 -2.87
C TYR A 105 -1.35 -1.88 -2.52
N MET A 106 -2.47 -2.38 -1.97
CA MET A 106 -2.65 -3.82 -1.76
C MET A 106 -2.62 -4.59 -3.09
N ALA A 107 -3.27 -4.05 -4.12
CA ALA A 107 -3.26 -4.62 -5.47
C ALA A 107 -1.83 -4.77 -6.00
N CYS A 108 -1.01 -3.71 -5.89
CA CYS A 108 0.41 -3.76 -6.26
C CYS A 108 1.19 -4.83 -5.46
N LEU A 109 0.94 -4.96 -4.16
CA LEU A 109 1.63 -5.93 -3.30
C LEU A 109 1.29 -7.39 -3.62
N VAL A 110 0.11 -7.65 -4.19
CA VAL A 110 -0.31 -9.00 -4.63
C VAL A 110 -0.12 -9.23 -6.13
N GLY A 111 0.53 -8.30 -6.84
CA GLY A 111 0.94 -8.47 -8.24
C GLY A 111 -0.08 -7.99 -9.28
N VAL A 112 -1.14 -7.28 -8.88
CA VAL A 112 -2.04 -6.61 -9.81
C VAL A 112 -1.37 -5.33 -10.30
N ASP A 113 -1.28 -5.16 -11.62
CA ASP A 113 -0.59 -4.01 -12.24
C ASP A 113 -1.44 -2.73 -12.11
N CYS A 114 -1.09 -1.93 -11.11
CA CYS A 114 -1.85 -0.78 -10.65
C CYS A 114 -0.91 0.35 -10.20
N ILE A 115 -1.43 1.58 -10.14
CA ILE A 115 -0.73 2.76 -9.60
C ILE A 115 -1.50 3.31 -8.42
N ALA A 116 -0.89 3.25 -7.22
CA ALA A 116 -1.45 3.87 -6.03
C ALA A 116 -1.17 5.37 -6.03
N VAL A 117 -2.19 6.21 -6.19
CA VAL A 117 -2.01 7.67 -6.28
C VAL A 117 -1.66 8.25 -4.91
N ASP A 118 -0.37 8.47 -4.70
CA ASP A 118 0.18 9.08 -3.49
C ASP A 118 0.66 10.53 -3.73
N ARG A 119 1.39 11.11 -2.76
CA ARG A 119 1.90 12.48 -2.87
C ARG A 119 2.94 12.64 -3.98
N HIS A 120 3.71 11.60 -4.30
CA HIS A 120 4.73 11.63 -5.34
C HIS A 120 4.06 11.65 -6.70
N ILE A 121 3.07 10.78 -6.94
CA ILE A 121 2.21 10.82 -8.13
C ILE A 121 1.54 12.19 -8.29
N ARG A 122 0.92 12.72 -7.23
CA ARG A 122 0.28 14.05 -7.27
C ARG A 122 1.26 15.19 -7.57
N GLY A 123 2.42 15.18 -6.93
CA GLY A 123 3.44 16.21 -7.18
C GLY A 123 4.02 16.11 -8.60
N PHE A 124 4.11 14.91 -9.15
CA PHE A 124 4.57 14.72 -10.53
C PHE A 124 3.49 15.14 -11.53
N ALA A 125 2.21 14.90 -11.22
CA ALA A 125 1.09 15.39 -12.01
C ALA A 125 1.08 16.92 -12.13
N GLN A 126 1.27 17.61 -11.00
CA GLN A 126 1.40 19.07 -10.96
C GLN A 126 2.60 19.55 -11.79
N PHE A 127 3.75 18.87 -11.68
CA PHE A 127 4.91 19.17 -12.50
C PHE A 127 4.65 18.97 -14.00
N ALA A 128 3.89 17.94 -14.36
CA ALA A 128 3.48 17.67 -15.73
C ALA A 128 2.37 18.62 -16.26
N GLY A 129 1.84 19.50 -15.41
CA GLY A 129 0.79 20.46 -15.80
C GLY A 129 -0.61 19.84 -15.92
N LEU A 130 -0.88 18.72 -15.24
CA LEU A 130 -2.22 18.13 -15.22
C LEU A 130 -3.17 18.98 -14.36
N GLU A 131 -4.32 19.36 -14.92
CA GLU A 131 -5.31 20.22 -14.26
C GLU A 131 -6.23 19.44 -13.31
N ASP A 132 -6.59 18.20 -13.66
CA ASP A 132 -7.42 17.34 -12.82
C ASP A 132 -6.54 16.56 -11.82
N GLY A 133 -6.82 16.75 -10.53
CA GLY A 133 -6.14 16.09 -9.41
C GLY A 133 -6.97 14.98 -8.74
N SER A 134 -8.09 14.58 -9.33
CA SER A 134 -8.93 13.50 -8.82
C SER A 134 -8.18 12.17 -8.82
N TYR A 135 -8.56 11.28 -7.89
CA TYR A 135 -7.81 10.04 -7.68
C TYR A 135 -7.90 9.13 -8.91
N GLU A 136 -9.12 8.94 -9.42
CA GLU A 136 -9.44 8.10 -10.56
C GLU A 136 -8.72 8.58 -11.83
N TYR A 137 -8.81 9.89 -12.10
CA TYR A 137 -8.13 10.50 -13.24
C TYR A 137 -6.62 10.26 -13.20
N LEU A 138 -5.97 10.54 -12.07
CA LEU A 138 -4.52 10.36 -11.95
C LEU A 138 -4.13 8.89 -12.08
N ARG A 139 -4.86 7.98 -11.43
CA ARG A 139 -4.61 6.53 -11.54
C ARG A 139 -4.64 6.08 -13.00
N ASP A 140 -5.67 6.50 -13.73
CA ASP A 140 -5.89 6.07 -15.10
C ASP A 140 -4.89 6.73 -16.06
N VAL A 141 -4.62 8.03 -15.93
CA VAL A 141 -3.65 8.75 -16.76
C VAL A 141 -2.25 8.19 -16.61
N PHE A 142 -1.79 7.97 -15.37
CA PHE A 142 -0.46 7.37 -15.17
C PHE A 142 -0.43 5.90 -15.62
N GLY A 143 -1.55 5.17 -15.46
CA GLY A 143 -1.69 3.82 -16.01
C GLY A 143 -1.50 3.80 -17.52
N PHE A 144 -2.23 4.65 -18.24
CA PHE A 144 -2.12 4.77 -19.69
C PHE A 144 -0.74 5.26 -20.15
N ALA A 145 -0.10 6.15 -19.38
CA ALA A 145 1.25 6.60 -19.69
C ALA A 145 2.27 5.46 -19.57
N ALA A 146 2.17 4.60 -18.55
CA ALA A 146 3.00 3.39 -18.45
C ALA A 146 2.77 2.45 -19.63
N ASP A 147 1.50 2.20 -19.96
CA ASP A 147 1.09 1.33 -21.07
C ASP A 147 1.64 1.87 -22.41
N LEU A 148 1.55 3.19 -22.65
CA LEU A 148 2.08 3.85 -23.86
C LEU A 148 3.61 3.72 -23.95
N LEU A 149 4.31 3.76 -22.82
CA LEU A 149 5.75 3.61 -22.74
C LEU A 149 6.21 2.14 -22.77
N SER A 150 5.27 1.18 -22.78
CA SER A 150 5.56 -0.25 -22.74
C SER A 150 6.43 -0.67 -21.54
N ILE A 151 6.19 -0.04 -20.38
CA ILE A 151 6.81 -0.39 -19.10
C ILE A 151 5.72 -0.79 -18.11
N SER A 152 6.05 -1.63 -17.12
CA SER A 152 5.05 -1.99 -16.11
C SER A 152 4.63 -0.76 -15.30
N ARG A 153 3.38 -0.71 -14.86
CA ARG A 153 2.87 0.42 -14.05
C ARG A 153 3.62 0.52 -12.72
N ARG A 154 4.06 -0.62 -12.19
CA ARG A 154 4.95 -0.69 -11.01
C ARG A 154 6.31 -0.03 -11.25
N GLU A 155 6.98 -0.32 -12.37
CA GLU A 155 8.27 0.32 -12.71
C GLU A 155 8.10 1.82 -12.96
N PHE A 156 6.98 2.20 -13.57
CA PHE A 156 6.67 3.61 -13.80
C PHE A 156 6.43 4.36 -12.48
N ASP A 157 5.61 3.82 -11.57
CA ASP A 157 5.40 4.37 -10.22
C ASP A 157 6.72 4.50 -9.45
N ALA A 158 7.55 3.45 -9.46
CA ALA A 158 8.87 3.49 -8.82
C ALA A 158 9.75 4.60 -9.41
N SER A 159 9.73 4.79 -10.73
CA SER A 159 10.51 5.84 -11.42
C SER A 159 10.05 7.24 -11.00
N ILE A 160 8.73 7.47 -10.93
CA ILE A 160 8.17 8.74 -10.44
C ILE A 160 8.54 8.96 -8.98
N TRP A 161 8.46 7.92 -8.15
CA TRP A 161 8.82 7.99 -6.74
C TRP A 161 10.28 8.39 -6.53
N HIS A 162 11.21 7.78 -7.28
CA HIS A 162 12.63 8.12 -7.24
C HIS A 162 12.88 9.58 -7.66
N TYR A 163 12.32 9.98 -8.81
CA TYR A 163 12.45 11.35 -9.31
C TYR A 163 11.96 12.40 -8.30
N GLN A 164 10.77 12.18 -7.73
CA GLN A 164 10.17 13.10 -6.78
C GLN A 164 10.93 13.14 -5.46
N SER A 165 11.41 11.99 -4.97
CA SER A 165 12.17 11.91 -3.71
C SER A 165 13.52 12.64 -3.81
N GLU A 166 14.21 12.57 -4.96
CA GLU A 166 15.44 13.34 -5.19
C GLU A 166 15.19 14.85 -5.23
N LYS A 167 14.10 15.29 -5.88
CA LYS A 167 13.74 16.71 -5.96
C LYS A 167 13.47 17.32 -4.59
N TYR A 168 12.74 16.62 -3.73
CA TYR A 168 12.50 17.05 -2.34
C TYR A 168 13.80 17.12 -1.51
N SER A 169 14.70 16.16 -1.70
CA SER A 169 16.00 16.16 -1.01
C SER A 169 16.84 17.40 -1.38
N ARG A 170 16.89 17.74 -2.67
CA ARG A 170 17.62 18.93 -3.15
C ARG A 170 17.00 20.23 -2.64
N GLN A 171 15.67 20.34 -2.59
CA GLN A 171 15.01 21.54 -2.06
C GLN A 171 15.32 21.77 -0.58
N LEU A 172 15.22 20.72 0.25
CA LEU A 172 15.58 20.81 1.67
C LEU A 172 17.05 21.22 1.86
N SER A 173 17.97 20.66 1.06
CA SER A 173 19.40 21.00 1.15
C SER A 173 19.71 22.47 0.83
N LEU A 174 18.87 23.12 0.03
CA LEU A 174 18.99 24.55 -0.30
C LEU A 174 18.41 25.45 0.79
N GLU A 175 17.34 25.03 1.46
CA GLU A 175 16.74 25.78 2.59
C GLU A 175 17.64 25.78 3.83
N PHE A 176 18.41 24.72 4.07
CA PHE A 176 19.38 24.66 5.19
C PHE A 176 20.74 25.29 4.89
N ALA A 177 20.97 25.75 3.64
CA ALA A 177 22.21 26.39 3.21
C ALA A 177 22.10 27.93 3.11
N GLN A 178 21.00 28.51 3.62
CA GLN A 178 20.77 29.95 3.78
C GLN A 178 20.79 30.33 5.25
#